data_AF-A0A8T2SUY5-F1
#
_entry.id   AF-A0A8T2SUY5-F1
#
_cell.length_a   1.000
_cell.length_b   1.000
_cell.length_c   1.000
_cell.angle_alpha   90.00
_cell.angle_beta   90.00
_cell.angle_gamma   90.00
#
_symmetry.space_group_name_H-M   'P 1'
#
loop_
_entity.id
_entity.type
_entity.pdbx_description
1 polymer ?
#
loop_
_entity_poly.entity_id
_entity_poly.type
_entity_poly.pdbx_seq_one_letter_code
_entity_poly.pdbx_strand_id
1 'polypeptide(L)'
;MLSSFSTEQATQDPETYFNLRLNSCPAAELTDGSRVIYVEQAFLRTPDKPYRQRFLKIKSCPKDIKCDAEVSSYAIRDPEEYRNFCDRLQNQRPQPEEVARDIAEHLTTLTMSRCGKDEQCFYKGSTTPGGFPNYWNGATTCTSDLVILKDGAIQCWDRGYDEHGIQVWGVRKGPYEFKPATSG
;
A
#
# COMPACT_ATOMS: atom_id res chain seq x y z
N MET A 1 -5.93 12.98 4.84
CA MET A 1 -5.91 12.35 3.50
C MET A 1 -4.55 12.67 2.89
N LEU A 2 -3.87 11.67 2.34
CA LEU A 2 -2.62 11.81 1.62
C LEU A 2 -2.86 11.36 0.18
N SER A 3 -2.68 12.28 -0.78
CA SER A 3 -2.72 11.99 -2.21
C SER A 3 -1.33 12.24 -2.78
N SER A 4 -0.79 11.21 -3.42
CA SER A 4 0.56 11.22 -4.01
C SER A 4 0.52 10.64 -5.43
N PHE A 5 1.49 11.00 -6.26
CA PHE A 5 1.49 10.71 -7.69
C PHE A 5 2.85 10.20 -8.16
N SER A 6 2.85 9.25 -9.09
CA SER A 6 4.07 8.78 -9.78
C SER A 6 4.38 9.58 -11.06
N THR A 7 3.81 10.78 -11.20
CA THR A 7 3.88 11.58 -12.43
C THR A 7 5.30 11.88 -12.87
N GLU A 8 6.18 12.27 -11.95
CA GLU A 8 7.58 12.58 -12.28
C GLU A 8 8.31 11.33 -12.78
N GLN A 9 8.17 10.20 -12.06
CA GLN A 9 8.77 8.92 -12.44
C GLN A 9 8.27 8.44 -13.81
N ALA A 10 6.95 8.49 -14.04
CA ALA A 10 6.35 8.10 -15.31
C ALA A 10 6.72 9.04 -16.46
N THR A 11 7.03 10.31 -16.19
CA THR A 11 7.50 11.24 -17.23
C THR A 11 8.95 10.93 -17.62
N GLN A 12 9.78 10.54 -16.65
CA GLN A 12 11.18 10.18 -16.89
C GLN A 12 11.34 8.81 -17.55
N ASP A 13 10.46 7.86 -17.26
CA ASP A 13 10.50 6.48 -17.76
C ASP A 13 9.09 5.92 -18.06
N PRO A 14 8.43 6.44 -19.11
CA PRO A 14 7.04 6.10 -19.44
C PRO A 14 6.84 4.66 -19.91
N GLU A 15 7.90 4.01 -20.40
CA GLU A 15 7.86 2.61 -20.85
C GLU A 15 7.79 1.63 -19.67
N THR A 16 8.27 2.05 -18.49
CA THR A 16 8.35 1.21 -17.30
C THR A 16 7.27 1.54 -16.27
N TYR A 17 6.96 2.82 -16.11
CA TYR A 17 6.09 3.31 -15.03
C TYR A 17 4.87 4.04 -15.59
N PHE A 18 3.70 3.65 -15.10
CA PHE A 18 2.47 4.37 -15.39
C PHE A 18 2.33 5.61 -14.51
N ASN A 19 1.63 6.62 -15.02
CA ASN A 19 1.23 7.77 -14.21
C ASN A 19 0.02 7.41 -13.34
N LEU A 20 0.29 7.15 -12.07
CA LEU A 20 -0.65 6.63 -11.09
C LEU A 20 -0.85 7.62 -9.95
N ARG A 21 -2.06 7.62 -9.40
CA ARG A 21 -2.42 8.26 -8.14
C ARG A 21 -2.46 7.18 -7.05
N LEU A 22 -1.79 7.44 -5.93
CA LEU A 22 -1.93 6.73 -4.67
C LEU A 22 -2.70 7.63 -3.71
N ASN A 23 -3.84 7.17 -3.22
CA ASN A 23 -4.68 7.92 -2.29
C ASN A 23 -4.86 7.12 -1.01
N SER A 24 -4.75 7.78 0.15
CA SER A 24 -4.85 7.11 1.44
C SER A 24 -5.38 7.99 2.56
N CYS A 25 -6.08 7.37 3.52
CA CYS A 25 -6.60 8.05 4.69
C CYS A 25 -7.00 7.05 5.79
N PRO A 26 -7.06 7.48 7.07
CA PRO A 26 -7.62 6.66 8.13
C PRO A 26 -9.04 6.22 7.81
N ALA A 27 -9.35 4.95 8.08
CA ALA A 27 -10.65 4.34 7.84
C ALA A 27 -11.32 3.88 9.14
N ALA A 28 -10.56 3.28 10.07
CA ALA A 28 -11.07 2.83 11.35
C ALA A 28 -9.96 2.72 12.41
N GLU A 29 -10.35 2.66 13.67
CA GLU A 29 -9.55 2.15 14.79
C GLU A 29 -10.27 0.93 15.36
N LEU A 30 -9.58 -0.20 15.43
CA LEU A 30 -10.17 -1.45 15.90
C LEU A 30 -10.11 -1.53 17.43
N THR A 31 -10.94 -2.41 18.00
CA THR A 31 -11.00 -2.63 19.46
C THR A 31 -9.70 -3.14 20.06
N ASP A 32 -8.82 -3.76 19.26
CA ASP A 32 -7.48 -4.19 19.66
C ASP A 32 -6.43 -3.04 19.62
N GLY A 33 -6.86 -1.80 19.33
CA GLY A 33 -6.02 -0.61 19.22
C GLY A 33 -5.31 -0.48 17.86
N SER A 34 -5.53 -1.40 16.93
CA SER A 34 -4.93 -1.31 15.59
C SER A 34 -5.59 -0.20 14.78
N ARG A 35 -4.77 0.51 14.01
CA ARG A 35 -5.26 1.54 13.09
C ARG A 35 -5.42 0.94 11.70
N VAL A 36 -6.51 1.29 11.03
CA VAL A 36 -6.79 0.87 9.66
C VAL A 36 -6.72 2.09 8.74
N ILE A 37 -5.89 2.00 7.71
CA ILE A 37 -5.76 2.98 6.64
C ILE A 37 -6.37 2.37 5.38
N TYR A 38 -7.30 3.07 4.75
CA TYR A 38 -7.71 2.74 3.40
C TYR A 38 -6.66 3.28 2.42
N VAL A 39 -6.29 2.47 1.43
CA VAL A 39 -5.38 2.83 0.35
C VAL A 39 -5.97 2.40 -0.99
N GLU A 40 -5.90 3.27 -1.98
CA GLU A 40 -6.23 2.97 -3.36
C GLU A 40 -5.17 3.46 -4.33
N GLN A 41 -5.06 2.75 -5.45
CA GLN A 41 -4.25 3.13 -6.60
C GLN A 41 -5.12 3.16 -7.86
N ALA A 42 -5.00 4.24 -8.61
CA ALA A 42 -5.72 4.45 -9.87
C ALA A 42 -4.80 5.06 -10.93
N PHE A 43 -5.07 4.80 -12.20
CA PHE A 43 -4.44 5.56 -13.28
C PHE A 43 -4.91 7.02 -13.20
N LEU A 44 -4.01 7.98 -13.40
CA LEU A 44 -4.38 9.40 -13.29
C LEU A 44 -5.46 9.81 -14.30
N ARG A 45 -5.53 9.14 -15.46
CA ARG A 45 -6.54 9.36 -16.51
C ARG A 45 -7.94 8.80 -16.16
N THR A 46 -8.04 7.91 -15.19
CA THR A 46 -9.29 7.28 -14.74
C THR A 46 -9.26 7.16 -13.21
N PRO A 47 -9.19 8.30 -12.48
CA PRO A 47 -9.00 8.29 -11.04
C PRO A 47 -10.20 7.70 -10.30
N ASP A 48 -11.38 7.70 -10.94
CA ASP A 48 -12.63 7.12 -10.47
C ASP A 48 -12.71 5.59 -10.61
N LYS A 49 -11.69 4.95 -11.19
CA LYS A 49 -11.63 3.49 -11.42
C LYS A 49 -10.33 2.92 -10.83
N PRO A 50 -10.20 2.87 -9.50
CA PRO A 50 -9.03 2.31 -8.86
C PRO A 50 -8.88 0.83 -9.23
N TYR A 51 -7.72 0.46 -9.74
CA TYR A 51 -7.41 -0.94 -10.10
C TYR A 51 -6.98 -1.76 -8.87
N ARG A 52 -6.66 -1.08 -7.76
CA ARG A 52 -6.28 -1.70 -6.49
C ARG A 52 -6.80 -0.88 -5.33
N GLN A 53 -7.49 -1.55 -4.41
CA GLN A 53 -7.94 -1.00 -3.13
C GLN A 53 -7.55 -1.98 -2.01
N ARG A 54 -7.12 -1.47 -0.86
CA ARG A 54 -6.66 -2.26 0.28
C ARG A 54 -6.99 -1.57 1.60
N PHE A 55 -7.17 -2.38 2.64
CA PHE A 55 -7.00 -1.93 4.02
C PHE A 55 -5.58 -2.27 4.49
N LEU A 56 -4.88 -1.28 5.05
CA LEU A 56 -3.63 -1.47 5.76
C LEU A 56 -3.92 -1.42 7.26
N LYS A 57 -3.76 -2.55 7.95
CA LYS A 57 -3.82 -2.62 9.41
C LYS A 57 -2.42 -2.39 9.97
N ILE A 58 -2.27 -1.38 10.82
CA ILE A 58 -1.02 -1.02 11.48
C ILE A 58 -1.12 -1.39 12.95
N LYS A 59 -0.16 -2.19 13.42
CA LYS A 59 -0.05 -2.60 14.83
C LYS A 59 1.40 -2.56 15.30
N SER A 60 1.58 -2.50 16.61
CA SER A 60 2.89 -2.66 17.24
C SER A 60 3.45 -4.05 16.92
N CYS A 61 4.78 -4.14 16.86
CA CYS A 61 5.45 -5.40 16.65
C CYS A 61 5.23 -6.40 17.79
N PRO A 62 5.17 -7.70 17.48
CA PRO A 62 5.29 -8.76 18.48
C PRO A 62 6.57 -8.59 19.30
N LYS A 63 6.52 -8.97 20.59
CA LYS A 63 7.64 -8.76 21.54
C LYS A 63 8.94 -9.48 21.13
N ASP A 64 8.82 -10.53 20.33
CA ASP A 64 9.88 -11.40 19.83
C ASP A 64 10.48 -10.94 18.49
N ILE A 65 9.88 -9.95 17.82
CA ILE A 65 10.36 -9.41 16.55
C ILE A 65 10.91 -8.00 16.78
N LYS A 66 12.17 -7.78 16.41
CA LYS A 66 12.78 -6.44 16.46
C LYS A 66 12.29 -5.59 15.29
N CYS A 67 11.21 -4.84 15.51
CA CYS A 67 10.70 -3.85 14.57
C CYS A 67 9.92 -2.73 15.28
N ASP A 68 9.65 -1.65 14.56
CA ASP A 68 8.89 -0.50 15.06
C ASP A 68 7.38 -0.67 14.85
N ALA A 69 6.96 -1.27 13.72
CA ALA A 69 5.56 -1.55 13.43
C ALA A 69 5.40 -2.73 12.44
N GLU A 70 4.27 -3.41 12.52
CA GLU A 70 3.80 -4.30 11.45
C GLU A 70 2.71 -3.60 10.63
N VAL A 71 2.85 -3.67 9.31
CA VAL A 71 1.85 -3.17 8.36
C VAL A 71 1.33 -4.35 7.57
N SER A 72 0.11 -4.76 7.87
CA SER A 72 -0.55 -5.88 7.18
C SER A 72 -1.56 -5.36 6.17
N SER A 73 -1.49 -5.83 4.92
CA SER A 73 -2.44 -5.49 3.88
C SER A 73 -3.54 -6.54 3.77
N TYR A 74 -4.77 -6.08 3.56
CA TYR A 74 -5.97 -6.91 3.46
C TYR A 74 -6.77 -6.55 2.22
N ALA A 75 -7.40 -7.57 1.63
CA ALA A 75 -8.46 -7.39 0.66
C ALA A 75 -9.69 -6.72 1.31
N ILE A 76 -10.49 -6.08 0.46
CA ILE A 76 -11.76 -5.46 0.86
C ILE A 76 -12.87 -6.37 0.32
N ARG A 77 -13.83 -6.73 1.18
CA ARG A 77 -14.93 -7.63 0.83
C ARG A 77 -15.78 -7.09 -0.32
N ASP A 78 -16.14 -5.81 -0.24
CA ASP A 78 -16.91 -5.10 -1.27
C ASP A 78 -16.16 -3.82 -1.71
N PRO A 79 -15.19 -3.92 -2.63
CA PRO A 79 -14.37 -2.77 -3.00
C PRO A 79 -15.15 -1.67 -3.73
N GLU A 80 -16.32 -1.94 -4.29
CA GLU A 80 -17.11 -0.89 -4.97
C GLU A 80 -17.67 0.12 -3.96
N GLU A 81 -18.09 -0.34 -2.77
CA GLU A 81 -18.54 0.50 -1.67
C GLU A 81 -17.44 1.41 -1.09
N TYR A 82 -16.16 1.12 -1.36
CA TYR A 82 -15.00 1.87 -0.87
C TYR A 82 -14.30 2.71 -1.94
N ARG A 83 -14.71 2.63 -3.20
CA ARG A 83 -14.13 3.43 -4.30
C ARG A 83 -14.06 4.93 -4.01
N ASN A 84 -12.89 5.56 -4.14
CA ASN A 84 -12.65 6.97 -3.79
C ASN A 84 -12.99 7.31 -2.33
N PHE A 85 -12.89 6.35 -1.39
CA PHE A 85 -13.25 6.52 0.02
C PHE A 85 -12.70 7.82 0.61
N CYS A 86 -11.43 8.14 0.32
CA CYS A 86 -10.76 9.31 0.86
C CYS A 86 -11.23 10.65 0.27
N ASP A 87 -11.84 10.64 -0.91
CA ASP A 87 -12.36 11.83 -1.59
C ASP A 87 -13.79 12.17 -1.13
N ARG A 88 -14.51 11.20 -0.52
CA ARG A 88 -15.89 11.40 -0.01
C ARG A 88 -15.90 12.16 1.31
N LEU A 89 -17.01 12.81 1.65
CA LEU A 89 -17.21 13.35 3.00
C LEU A 89 -17.32 12.22 4.03
N GLN A 90 -16.94 12.47 5.29
CA GLN A 90 -16.89 11.42 6.31
C GLN A 90 -18.25 10.74 6.55
N ASN A 91 -19.36 11.48 6.42
CA ASN A 91 -20.72 10.95 6.55
C ASN A 91 -21.22 10.16 5.32
N GLN A 92 -20.45 10.13 4.24
CA GLN A 92 -20.75 9.38 3.00
C GLN A 92 -19.87 8.14 2.85
N ARG A 93 -19.03 7.87 3.85
CA ARG A 93 -18.13 6.72 3.89
C ARG A 93 -18.78 5.61 4.74
N PRO A 94 -18.49 4.33 4.44
CA PRO A 94 -18.70 3.26 5.39
C PRO A 94 -18.12 3.63 6.77
N GLN A 95 -18.89 3.37 7.83
CA GLN A 95 -18.50 3.69 9.21
C GLN A 95 -17.40 2.73 9.70
N PRO A 96 -16.67 3.07 10.77
CA PRO A 96 -15.59 2.24 11.28
C PRO A 96 -15.98 0.78 11.58
N GLU A 97 -17.21 0.53 12.02
CA GLU A 97 -17.74 -0.82 12.28
C GLU A 97 -17.99 -1.60 11.00
N GLU A 98 -18.35 -0.92 9.91
CA GLU A 98 -18.49 -1.51 8.57
C GLU A 98 -17.11 -1.84 8.00
N VAL A 99 -16.17 -0.89 8.07
CA VAL A 99 -14.75 -1.10 7.70
C VAL A 99 -14.20 -2.35 8.39
N ALA A 100 -14.44 -2.50 9.70
CA ALA A 100 -13.96 -3.65 10.46
C ALA A 100 -14.55 -4.99 9.98
N ARG A 101 -15.81 -5.02 9.51
CA ARG A 101 -16.46 -6.22 8.95
C ARG A 101 -16.00 -6.54 7.53
N ASP A 102 -15.57 -5.53 6.78
CA ASP A 102 -15.16 -5.65 5.37
C ASP A 102 -13.66 -5.90 5.17
N ILE A 103 -12.87 -5.89 6.24
CA ILE A 103 -11.53 -6.48 6.24
C ILE A 103 -11.68 -7.97 5.90
N ALA A 104 -11.19 -8.35 4.71
CA ALA A 104 -11.33 -9.69 4.18
C ALA A 104 -10.01 -10.47 4.29
N GLU A 105 -9.58 -11.12 3.20
CA GLU A 105 -8.37 -11.92 3.15
C GLU A 105 -7.12 -11.10 3.50
N HIS A 106 -6.28 -11.66 4.38
CA HIS A 106 -4.93 -11.16 4.64
C HIS A 106 -4.04 -11.44 3.42
N LEU A 107 -3.29 -10.44 2.96
CA LEU A 107 -2.48 -10.56 1.75
C LEU A 107 -0.98 -10.52 2.04
N THR A 108 -0.52 -9.53 2.80
CA THR A 108 0.90 -9.40 3.15
C THR A 108 1.07 -8.81 4.54
N THR A 109 2.21 -9.05 5.17
CA THR A 109 2.68 -8.30 6.35
C THR A 109 4.09 -7.80 6.09
N LEU A 110 4.30 -6.49 6.26
CA LEU A 110 5.60 -5.86 6.22
C LEU A 110 6.06 -5.56 7.64
N THR A 111 7.32 -5.87 7.89
CA THR A 111 8.01 -5.55 9.14
C THR A 111 8.73 -4.22 8.96
N MET A 112 8.20 -3.15 9.56
CA MET A 112 8.72 -1.78 9.40
C MET A 112 9.73 -1.45 10.50
N SER A 113 10.85 -0.87 10.10
CA SER A 113 11.88 -0.35 10.99
C SER A 113 12.15 1.12 10.67
N ARG A 114 12.43 1.91 11.71
CA ARG A 114 12.89 3.27 11.58
C ARG A 114 14.24 3.29 10.87
N CYS A 115 14.39 4.18 9.90
CA CYS A 115 15.67 4.34 9.22
C CYS A 115 16.71 5.00 10.14
N GLY A 116 17.99 4.78 9.84
CA GLY A 116 19.09 5.48 10.49
C GLY A 116 19.01 6.99 10.29
N LYS A 117 19.66 7.76 11.19
CA LYS A 117 19.61 9.23 11.15
C LYS A 117 20.08 9.82 9.81
N ASP A 118 21.09 9.20 9.21
CA ASP A 118 21.72 9.65 7.96
C ASP A 118 20.99 9.18 6.69
N GLU A 119 19.98 8.32 6.82
CA GLU A 119 19.18 7.86 5.69
C GLU A 119 18.10 8.89 5.31
N GLN A 120 17.68 8.92 4.04
CA GLN A 120 16.64 9.85 3.56
C GLN A 120 15.19 9.36 3.80
N CYS A 121 15.02 8.39 4.71
CA CYS A 121 13.71 7.83 5.06
C CYS A 121 13.38 7.97 6.55
N PHE A 122 12.09 7.92 6.87
CA PHE A 122 11.60 7.74 8.23
C PHE A 122 11.49 6.26 8.58
N TYR A 123 10.88 5.47 7.70
CA TYR A 123 10.64 4.05 7.88
C TYR A 123 10.89 3.29 6.59
N LYS A 124 11.38 2.06 6.72
CA LYS A 124 11.48 1.09 5.63
C LYS A 124 11.10 -0.29 6.14
N GLY A 125 10.52 -1.10 5.28
CA GLY A 125 10.17 -2.47 5.62
C GLY A 125 9.82 -3.27 4.38
N SER A 126 9.80 -4.57 4.57
CA SER A 126 9.48 -5.51 3.51
C SER A 126 8.78 -6.74 4.10
N THR A 127 8.17 -7.52 3.21
CA THR A 127 7.73 -8.88 3.53
C THR A 127 8.92 -9.75 3.92
N THR A 128 8.71 -10.71 4.81
CA THR A 128 9.73 -11.70 5.16
C THR A 128 10.20 -12.50 3.93
N PRO A 129 11.41 -13.09 3.96
CA PRO A 129 11.87 -13.99 2.90
C PRO A 129 10.82 -15.08 2.61
N GLY A 130 10.59 -15.35 1.33
CA GLY A 130 9.53 -16.27 0.87
C GLY A 130 8.18 -15.60 0.60
N GLY A 131 7.97 -14.37 1.06
CA GLY A 131 6.77 -13.60 0.74
C GLY A 131 5.48 -14.18 1.32
N PHE A 132 4.36 -13.91 0.64
CA PHE A 132 3.03 -14.40 1.01
C PHE A 132 2.34 -15.05 -0.19
N PRO A 133 1.41 -15.99 0.01
CA PRO A 133 0.65 -16.59 -1.09
C PRO A 133 -0.03 -15.53 -1.96
N ASN A 134 0.02 -15.73 -3.27
CA ASN A 134 -0.69 -14.89 -4.23
C ASN A 134 -1.12 -15.77 -5.41
N TYR A 135 -2.31 -15.52 -5.95
CA TYR A 135 -2.89 -16.34 -7.02
C TYR A 135 -3.18 -15.54 -8.29
N TRP A 136 -2.60 -14.34 -8.41
CA TRP A 136 -2.87 -13.45 -9.53
C TRP A 136 -1.93 -13.71 -10.70
N ASN A 137 -2.49 -13.78 -11.91
CA ASN A 137 -1.72 -13.90 -13.17
C ASN A 137 -0.67 -15.02 -13.15
N GLY A 138 -0.98 -16.17 -12.53
CA GLY A 138 -0.06 -17.31 -12.43
C GLY A 138 1.00 -17.20 -11.34
N ALA A 139 0.93 -16.18 -10.48
CA ALA A 139 1.76 -16.14 -9.29
C ALA A 139 1.35 -17.24 -8.30
N THR A 140 2.30 -17.64 -7.47
CA THR A 140 2.11 -18.45 -6.25
C THR A 140 2.50 -17.67 -5.01
N THR A 141 3.41 -16.70 -5.15
CA THR A 141 3.89 -15.87 -4.06
C THR A 141 3.95 -14.39 -4.47
N CYS A 142 3.91 -13.51 -3.49
CA CYS A 142 4.16 -12.09 -3.68
C CYS A 142 5.05 -11.51 -2.58
N THR A 143 5.78 -10.48 -2.93
CA THR A 143 6.58 -9.67 -2.01
C THR A 143 6.17 -8.22 -2.10
N SER A 144 6.41 -7.49 -1.02
CA SER A 144 6.15 -6.05 -0.95
C SER A 144 7.27 -5.37 -0.19
N ASP A 145 7.75 -4.24 -0.73
CA ASP A 145 8.68 -3.34 -0.07
C ASP A 145 8.03 -1.96 0.06
N LEU A 146 8.23 -1.31 1.21
CA LEU A 146 7.69 0.01 1.51
C LEU A 146 8.76 0.89 2.15
N VAL A 147 8.93 2.09 1.62
CA VAL A 147 9.78 3.14 2.20
C VAL A 147 9.00 4.43 2.30
N ILE A 148 9.01 5.04 3.48
CA ILE A 148 8.43 6.35 3.74
C ILE A 148 9.57 7.36 3.83
N LEU A 149 9.69 8.23 2.83
CA LEU A 149 10.79 9.17 2.68
C LEU A 149 10.56 10.45 3.51
N LYS A 150 11.66 11.13 3.84
CA LYS A 150 11.64 12.34 4.70
C LYS A 150 10.96 13.55 4.04
N ASP A 151 10.96 13.59 2.71
CA ASP A 151 10.29 14.59 1.90
C ASP A 151 8.78 14.31 1.70
N GLY A 152 8.27 13.25 2.31
CA GLY A 152 6.87 12.83 2.20
C GLY A 152 6.59 11.89 1.02
N ALA A 153 7.58 11.57 0.19
CA ALA A 153 7.42 10.58 -0.86
C ALA A 153 7.30 9.16 -0.29
N ILE A 154 6.63 8.29 -1.04
CA ILE A 154 6.42 6.88 -0.70
C ILE A 154 6.98 6.04 -1.84
N GLN A 155 7.88 5.12 -1.52
CA GLN A 155 8.32 4.08 -2.45
C GLN A 155 7.58 2.78 -2.11
N CYS A 156 6.93 2.19 -3.10
CA CYS A 156 6.17 0.95 -2.95
C CYS A 156 6.54 -0.04 -4.06
N TRP A 157 6.90 -1.26 -3.70
CA TRP A 157 7.31 -2.29 -4.65
C TRP A 157 6.61 -3.62 -4.40
N ASP A 158 5.42 -3.77 -4.99
CA ASP A 158 4.70 -5.04 -4.98
C ASP A 158 5.07 -5.89 -6.20
N ARG A 159 5.45 -7.14 -5.97
CA ARG A 159 5.88 -8.09 -7.00
C ARG A 159 5.26 -9.45 -6.76
N GLY A 160 4.93 -10.16 -7.83
CA GLY A 160 4.46 -11.55 -7.77
C GLY A 160 5.34 -12.48 -8.56
N TYR A 161 5.50 -13.70 -8.05
CA TYR A 161 6.36 -14.74 -8.60
C TYR A 161 5.59 -16.04 -8.74
N ASP A 162 5.87 -16.80 -9.81
CA ASP A 162 5.35 -18.16 -10.00
C ASP A 162 6.07 -19.19 -9.12
N GLU A 163 5.68 -20.47 -9.25
CA GLU A 163 6.30 -21.59 -8.50
C GLU A 163 7.78 -21.82 -8.80
N HIS A 164 8.30 -21.28 -9.90
CA HIS A 164 9.71 -21.36 -10.29
C HIS A 164 10.51 -20.13 -9.84
N GLY A 165 9.88 -19.18 -9.13
CA GLY A 165 10.50 -17.94 -8.69
C GLY A 165 10.66 -16.90 -9.81
N ILE A 166 9.98 -17.06 -10.94
CA ILE A 166 9.98 -16.07 -12.02
C ILE A 166 8.94 -15.01 -11.70
N GLN A 167 9.35 -13.74 -11.72
CA GLN A 167 8.41 -12.63 -11.52
C GLN A 167 7.39 -12.60 -12.68
N VAL A 168 6.10 -12.63 -12.37
CA VAL A 168 4.99 -12.65 -13.34
C VAL A 168 4.18 -11.35 -13.35
N TRP A 169 4.20 -10.59 -12.26
CA TRP A 169 3.59 -9.26 -12.21
C TRP A 169 4.36 -8.28 -11.32
N GLY A 170 4.05 -6.99 -11.47
CA GLY A 170 4.77 -5.90 -10.82
C GLY A 170 5.96 -5.42 -11.66
N VAL A 171 6.49 -4.24 -11.32
CA VAL A 171 7.60 -3.63 -12.07
C VAL A 171 8.91 -4.33 -11.74
N ARG A 172 9.75 -4.58 -12.75
CA ARG A 172 11.08 -5.23 -12.56
C ARG A 172 12.20 -4.25 -12.22
N LYS A 173 12.12 -3.02 -12.74
CA LYS A 173 13.21 -2.03 -12.68
C LYS A 173 13.40 -1.41 -11.29
N GLY A 174 12.34 -1.32 -10.50
CA GLY A 174 12.37 -0.73 -9.16
C GLY A 174 10.98 -0.36 -8.63
N PRO A 175 10.90 0.20 -7.41
CA PRO A 175 9.64 0.63 -6.79
C PRO A 175 8.92 1.69 -7.63
N TYR A 176 7.61 1.77 -7.45
CA TYR A 176 6.89 3.01 -7.78
C TYR A 176 7.24 4.08 -6.76
N GLU A 177 7.48 5.30 -7.25
CA GLU A 177 7.76 6.47 -6.43
C GLU A 177 6.58 7.43 -6.47
N PHE A 178 5.87 7.58 -5.35
CA PHE A 178 4.73 8.47 -5.22
C PHE A 178 5.14 9.71 -4.44
N LYS A 179 5.21 10.86 -5.13
CA LYS A 179 5.47 12.16 -4.49
C LYS A 179 4.15 12.83 -4.10
N PRO A 180 4.05 13.50 -2.94
CA PRO A 180 2.85 14.25 -2.57
C PRO A 180 2.43 15.23 -3.66
N ALA A 181 1.14 15.50 -3.79
CA ALA A 181 0.68 16.66 -4.55
C ALA A 181 1.44 17.90 -4.05
N THR A 182 2.17 18.61 -4.91
CA THR A 182 2.66 19.93 -4.53
C THR A 182 1.45 20.79 -4.23
N SER A 183 1.38 21.36 -3.03
CA SER A 183 0.45 22.43 -2.71
C SER A 183 0.73 23.56 -3.69
N GLY A 184 -0.09 23.66 -4.74
CA GLY A 184 -0.10 24.81 -5.65
C GLY A 184 -0.64 26.04 -4.95
#